data_AF-A0A7J8CBA7-F1
#
_entry.id   AF-A0A7J8CBA7-F1
#
_cell.length_a   1.000
_cell.length_b   1.000
_cell.length_c   1.000
_cell.angle_alpha   90.00
_cell.angle_beta   90.00
_cell.angle_gamma   90.00
#
_symmetry.space_group_name_H-M   'P 1'
#
loop_
_entity.id
_entity.type
_entity.pdbx_description
1 polymer ?
#
loop_
_entity_poly.entity_id
_entity_poly.type
_entity_poly.pdbx_seq_one_letter_code
_entity_poly.pdbx_strand_id
1 'polypeptide(L)'
;MAQLCDPRRCPVLLALLASLLLFGAEAADGEPDVHENTIDGLTTKRSGADSSIASVPKRQAFDDPSSDIFNYEEHCTAKAVTGPCRASFPRWYFDAEKKTCDNFIYGGCWGNKNNYISKEECMSHCSGNQLYPVLPKVVVLAGLFVMVLILLLGTSVVCLIRMARRNQERTLRTVWSSGDDKEHLVKNTNVL
;
A
#
# COMPACT_ATOMS: atom_id res chain seq x y z
N MET A 1 -18.01 -16.23 -24.29
CA MET A 1 -18.07 -15.11 -23.32
C MET A 1 -18.92 -13.95 -23.85
N ALA A 2 -20.21 -14.19 -24.13
CA ALA A 2 -21.10 -13.24 -24.82
C ALA A 2 -22.33 -12.84 -23.96
N GLN A 3 -22.20 -12.84 -22.64
CA GLN A 3 -23.34 -12.71 -21.72
C GLN A 3 -23.39 -11.42 -20.88
N LEU A 4 -22.50 -10.45 -21.14
CA LEU A 4 -22.41 -9.22 -20.34
C LEU A 4 -23.12 -7.99 -20.95
N CYS A 5 -23.78 -8.12 -22.10
CA CYS A 5 -24.53 -7.01 -22.74
C CYS A 5 -26.04 -7.32 -22.86
N ASP A 6 -26.67 -7.78 -21.78
CA ASP A 6 -28.13 -7.85 -21.67
C ASP A 6 -28.64 -6.72 -20.74
N PRO A 7 -29.49 -5.79 -21.21
CA PRO A 7 -29.96 -4.63 -20.43
C PRO A 7 -30.71 -4.98 -19.15
N ARG A 8 -31.10 -6.24 -18.95
CA ARG A 8 -31.80 -6.71 -17.75
C ARG A 8 -30.88 -7.17 -16.62
N ARG A 9 -29.56 -7.29 -16.85
CA ARG A 9 -28.57 -7.78 -15.85
C ARG A 9 -27.68 -6.69 -15.24
N CYS A 10 -27.71 -5.47 -15.77
CA CYS A 10 -27.06 -4.29 -15.16
C CYS A 10 -27.46 -4.02 -13.69
N PRO A 11 -28.72 -4.23 -13.24
CA PRO A 11 -29.07 -3.98 -11.84
C PRO A 11 -28.41 -4.97 -10.88
N VAL A 12 -28.19 -6.22 -11.32
CA VAL A 12 -27.62 -7.29 -10.49
C VAL A 12 -26.12 -7.08 -10.27
N LEU A 13 -25.40 -6.62 -11.31
CA LEU A 13 -23.97 -6.30 -11.20
C LEU A 13 -23.73 -5.05 -10.32
N LEU A 14 -24.59 -4.03 -10.45
CA LEU A 14 -24.57 -2.86 -9.59
C LEU A 14 -24.93 -3.20 -8.13
N ALA A 15 -25.90 -4.10 -7.92
CA ALA A 15 -26.25 -4.58 -6.58
C ALA A 15 -25.15 -5.44 -5.94
N LEU A 16 -24.43 -6.25 -6.71
CA LEU A 16 -23.28 -7.03 -6.22
C LEU A 16 -22.09 -6.13 -5.85
N LEU A 17 -21.80 -5.11 -6.65
CA LEU A 17 -20.77 -4.11 -6.34
C LEU A 17 -21.16 -3.25 -5.12
N ALA A 18 -22.44 -2.89 -4.97
CA ALA A 18 -22.94 -2.20 -3.78
C ALA A 18 -22.87 -3.09 -2.53
N SER A 19 -23.13 -4.39 -2.66
CA SER A 19 -23.01 -5.34 -1.55
C SER A 19 -21.55 -5.51 -1.10
N LEU A 20 -20.59 -5.60 -2.05
CA LEU A 20 -19.15 -5.67 -1.75
C LEU A 20 -18.61 -4.41 -1.06
N LEU A 21 -19.20 -3.24 -1.31
CA LEU A 21 -18.84 -1.98 -0.64
C LEU A 21 -19.45 -1.83 0.76
N LEU A 22 -20.54 -2.55 1.07
CA LEU A 22 -21.21 -2.53 2.38
C LEU A 22 -20.61 -3.54 3.38
N PHE A 23 -19.97 -4.62 2.92
CA PHE A 23 -19.27 -5.59 3.79
C PHE A 23 -17.84 -5.15 4.20
N GLY A 24 -17.38 -3.98 3.77
CA GLY A 24 -16.01 -3.48 3.99
C GLY A 24 -15.79 -2.67 5.26
N ALA A 25 -16.57 -2.88 6.32
CA ALA A 25 -16.40 -2.20 7.60
C ALA A 25 -16.77 -3.14 8.75
N GLU A 26 -15.89 -4.10 9.06
CA GLU A 26 -15.84 -4.67 10.40
C GLU A 26 -14.49 -4.32 10.99
N ALA A 27 -14.50 -3.28 11.83
CA ALA A 27 -13.40 -2.91 12.69
C ALA A 27 -13.27 -4.02 13.75
N ALA A 28 -12.26 -4.87 13.62
CA ALA A 28 -11.81 -5.71 14.71
C ALA A 28 -10.87 -4.89 15.58
N ASP A 29 -11.46 -4.27 16.59
CA ASP A 29 -10.78 -3.83 17.80
C ASP A 29 -10.26 -5.08 18.54
N GLY A 30 -8.98 -5.09 18.89
CA GLY A 30 -8.30 -6.21 19.52
C GLY A 30 -7.04 -5.73 20.21
N GLU A 31 -7.22 -5.26 21.45
CA GLU A 31 -6.15 -4.90 22.38
C GLU A 31 -5.37 -6.14 22.88
N PRO A 32 -4.16 -5.94 23.44
CA PRO A 32 -3.11 -6.94 23.56
C PRO A 32 -3.27 -7.78 24.82
N ASP A 33 -3.03 -9.10 24.68
CA ASP A 33 -2.88 -9.97 25.83
C ASP A 33 -1.40 -10.27 26.06
N VAL A 34 -0.96 -9.83 27.24
CA VAL A 34 0.30 -10.16 27.88
C VAL A 34 0.31 -11.65 28.15
N HIS A 35 1.33 -12.37 27.65
CA HIS A 35 1.72 -13.61 28.28
C HIS A 35 3.21 -13.63 28.62
N GLU A 36 3.40 -13.81 29.91
CA GLU A 36 4.59 -13.71 30.70
C GLU A 36 5.31 -15.06 30.77
N ASN A 37 6.66 -14.99 30.76
CA ASN A 37 7.67 -15.92 31.27
C ASN A 37 7.57 -17.43 30.97
N THR A 38 8.69 -18.04 30.57
CA THR A 38 9.48 -18.93 31.45
C THR A 38 10.81 -19.34 30.80
N ILE A 39 11.77 -19.49 31.71
CA ILE A 39 13.21 -19.72 31.62
C ILE A 39 13.54 -21.22 31.41
N ASP A 40 14.72 -21.48 30.83
CA ASP A 40 15.68 -22.59 31.09
C ASP A 40 16.20 -23.22 29.78
N GLY A 41 17.44 -22.92 29.37
CA GLY A 41 18.63 -23.73 29.69
C GLY A 41 19.27 -24.16 28.35
N LEU A 42 20.55 -24.44 28.15
CA LEU A 42 21.72 -24.58 29.01
C LEU A 42 22.94 -24.67 28.05
N THR A 43 23.97 -23.87 28.30
CA THR A 43 25.43 -24.05 28.05
C THR A 43 25.99 -24.56 26.71
N THR A 44 27.07 -23.91 26.25
CA THR A 44 28.46 -24.47 26.13
C THR A 44 29.38 -23.34 25.61
N LYS A 45 30.29 -22.77 26.44
CA LYS A 45 31.76 -23.00 26.46
C LYS A 45 32.40 -22.88 25.05
N ARG A 46 33.52 -22.20 24.76
CA ARG A 46 34.72 -21.81 25.54
C ARG A 46 35.64 -20.98 24.61
N SER A 47 36.34 -19.98 25.19
CA SER A 47 37.70 -19.47 24.92
C SER A 47 38.31 -19.38 23.50
N GLY A 48 39.04 -18.28 23.26
CA GLY A 48 40.29 -18.30 22.47
C GLY A 48 40.52 -17.08 21.58
N ALA A 49 41.59 -16.33 21.88
CA ALA A 49 42.18 -15.30 21.03
C ALA A 49 42.79 -15.91 19.75
N ASP A 50 42.87 -15.14 18.65
CA ASP A 50 44.17 -14.62 18.18
C ASP A 50 44.08 -13.77 16.90
N SER A 51 45.09 -12.92 16.78
CA SER A 51 45.35 -11.96 15.71
C SER A 51 45.87 -12.65 14.44
N SER A 52 45.52 -12.16 13.25
CA SER A 52 46.48 -11.82 12.18
C SER A 52 45.80 -11.40 10.88
N ILE A 53 46.36 -10.35 10.28
CA ILE A 53 46.03 -9.79 8.97
C ILE A 53 46.43 -10.79 7.88
N ALA A 54 45.47 -11.13 7.01
CA ALA A 54 45.76 -11.71 5.70
C ALA A 54 44.88 -11.02 4.64
N SER A 55 45.53 -10.16 3.86
CA SER A 55 45.00 -9.54 2.65
C SER A 55 44.72 -10.60 1.57
N VAL A 56 43.44 -10.73 1.20
CA VAL A 56 42.96 -11.51 0.04
C VAL A 56 42.11 -10.60 -0.85
N PRO A 57 42.43 -10.42 -2.15
CA PRO A 57 41.56 -9.68 -3.06
C PRO A 57 40.89 -10.64 -4.05
N LYS A 58 39.57 -10.90 -3.90
CA LYS A 58 38.62 -11.13 -5.02
C LYS A 58 37.22 -11.52 -4.53
N ARG A 59 36.23 -10.70 -4.85
CA ARG A 59 35.14 -10.96 -5.83
C ARG A 59 33.97 -10.04 -5.54
N GLN A 60 33.35 -9.54 -6.61
CA GLN A 60 32.13 -8.75 -6.61
C GLN A 60 31.06 -9.42 -5.75
N ALA A 61 30.83 -8.88 -4.55
CA ALA A 61 29.56 -9.06 -3.89
C ALA A 61 28.59 -8.15 -4.64
N PHE A 62 27.54 -8.77 -5.17
CA PHE A 62 26.35 -8.09 -5.64
C PHE A 62 25.98 -6.96 -4.68
N ASP A 63 25.86 -5.74 -5.20
CA ASP A 63 25.20 -4.64 -4.52
C ASP A 63 23.74 -5.06 -4.25
N ASP A 64 23.50 -5.62 -3.07
CA ASP A 64 22.15 -5.87 -2.54
C ASP A 64 21.60 -4.52 -2.03
N PRO A 65 20.56 -3.94 -2.66
CA PRO A 65 20.04 -2.62 -2.27
C PRO A 65 19.28 -2.61 -0.93
N SER A 66 19.34 -3.69 -0.14
CA SER A 66 18.52 -3.89 1.06
C SER A 66 19.24 -3.62 2.40
N SER A 67 20.50 -3.20 2.42
CA SER A 67 21.30 -3.20 3.66
C SER A 67 21.17 -1.98 4.58
N ASP A 68 20.40 -0.96 4.23
CA ASP A 68 20.22 0.22 5.10
C ASP A 68 18.75 0.40 5.53
N ILE A 69 18.12 -0.68 5.99
CA ILE A 69 16.89 -0.56 6.78
C ILE A 69 17.32 -0.06 8.16
N PHE A 70 17.45 1.27 8.30
CA PHE A 70 17.54 1.91 9.60
C PHE A 70 16.36 1.42 10.45
N ASN A 71 16.65 0.63 11.48
CA ASN A 71 15.64 0.08 12.36
C ASN A 71 15.09 1.18 13.29
N TYR A 72 14.10 1.93 12.78
CA TYR A 72 13.49 3.05 13.48
C TYR A 72 12.88 2.63 14.82
N GLU A 73 12.32 1.42 14.92
CA GLU A 73 11.71 0.91 16.14
C GLU A 73 12.71 0.83 17.30
N GLU A 74 13.93 0.37 17.03
CA GLU A 74 14.97 0.20 18.06
C GLU A 74 15.62 1.53 18.46
N HIS A 75 15.73 2.46 17.51
CA HIS A 75 16.45 3.73 17.71
C HIS A 75 15.54 4.86 18.18
N CYS A 76 14.25 4.82 17.87
CA CYS A 76 13.36 5.97 18.06
C CYS A 76 12.08 5.63 18.82
N THR A 77 11.53 4.42 18.67
CA THR A 77 10.28 4.04 19.37
C THR A 77 10.53 3.41 20.74
N ALA A 78 11.67 2.75 20.93
CA ALA A 78 12.02 2.10 22.19
C ALA A 78 12.06 3.09 23.38
N LYS A 79 11.50 2.73 24.53
CA LYS A 79 11.51 3.58 25.74
C LYS A 79 12.92 3.79 26.28
N ALA A 80 13.18 4.89 26.99
CA ALA A 80 14.49 5.15 27.60
C ALA A 80 14.89 4.06 28.62
N VAL A 81 16.15 3.59 28.58
CA VAL A 81 16.66 2.55 29.50
C VAL A 81 17.90 3.05 30.23
N THR A 82 17.79 3.22 31.55
CA THR A 82 18.94 3.57 32.42
C THR A 82 19.94 2.41 32.50
N GLY A 83 19.49 1.16 32.50
CA GLY A 83 20.35 -0.01 32.66
C GLY A 83 20.80 -0.24 34.11
N PRO A 84 21.53 -1.34 34.39
CA PRO A 84 21.84 -1.77 35.75
C PRO A 84 23.06 -1.07 36.37
N CYS A 85 23.91 -0.44 35.55
CA CYS A 85 25.06 0.33 36.05
C CYS A 85 24.61 1.61 36.76
N ARG A 86 25.47 2.14 37.64
CA ARG A 86 25.15 3.25 38.56
C ARG A 86 25.87 4.56 38.24
N ALA A 87 26.40 4.72 37.03
CA ALA A 87 26.90 6.02 36.60
C ALA A 87 25.73 6.96 36.29
N SER A 88 26.01 8.26 36.17
CA SER A 88 25.00 9.28 35.86
C SER A 88 25.36 10.03 34.59
N PHE A 89 25.13 9.39 33.44
CA PHE A 89 25.37 10.03 32.14
C PHE A 89 24.08 10.70 31.65
N PRO A 90 24.03 12.04 31.52
CA PRO A 90 22.90 12.71 30.88
C PRO A 90 22.89 12.34 29.40
N ARG A 91 21.75 11.83 28.93
CA ARG A 91 21.53 11.39 27.54
C ARG A 91 20.16 11.85 27.06
N TRP A 92 19.95 11.74 25.76
CA TRP A 92 18.70 12.07 25.10
C TRP A 92 18.06 10.81 24.52
N TYR A 93 16.74 10.73 24.60
CA TYR A 93 15.96 9.70 23.93
C TYR A 93 14.80 10.36 23.19
N PHE A 94 14.34 9.75 22.10
CA PHE A 94 13.17 10.20 21.37
C PHE A 94 11.90 9.67 22.04
N ASP A 95 11.01 10.57 22.42
CA ASP A 95 9.66 10.25 22.86
C ASP A 95 8.75 10.24 21.63
N ALA A 96 8.37 9.04 21.17
CA ALA A 96 7.51 8.88 19.99
C ALA A 96 6.08 9.43 20.19
N GLU A 97 5.60 9.52 21.43
CA GLU A 97 4.26 10.06 21.74
C GLU A 97 4.28 11.59 21.60
N LYS A 98 5.31 12.24 22.13
CA LYS A 98 5.50 13.70 22.03
C LYS A 98 6.14 14.14 20.71
N LYS A 99 6.77 13.22 19.99
CA LYS A 99 7.60 13.47 18.80
C LYS A 99 8.76 14.43 19.08
N THR A 100 9.33 14.36 20.29
CA THR A 100 10.42 15.22 20.74
C THR A 100 11.48 14.42 21.47
N CYS A 101 12.72 14.92 21.46
CA CYS A 101 13.79 14.35 22.27
C CYS A 101 13.79 14.95 23.68
N ASP A 102 13.68 14.09 24.68
CA ASP A 102 13.72 14.41 26.11
C ASP A 102 15.00 13.85 26.75
N ASN A 103 15.39 14.40 27.90
CA ASN A 103 16.58 13.95 28.62
C ASN A 103 16.27 12.80 29.58
N PHE A 104 17.27 11.95 29.81
CA PHE A 104 17.23 10.91 30.84
C PHE A 104 18.64 10.61 31.35
N ILE A 105 18.73 9.86 32.45
CA ILE A 105 20.00 9.41 33.01
C ILE A 105 20.28 7.97 32.56
N TYR A 106 21.40 7.79 31.86
CA TYR A 106 21.94 6.49 31.50
C TYR A 106 22.99 6.02 32.51
N GLY A 107 22.81 4.79 32.99
CA GLY A 107 23.64 4.12 33.98
C GLY A 107 25.04 3.74 33.48
N GLY A 108 25.27 3.77 32.16
CA GLY A 108 26.56 3.51 31.54
C GLY A 108 26.72 2.11 30.93
N CYS A 109 25.77 1.20 31.13
CA CYS A 109 25.79 -0.12 30.50
C CYS A 109 24.38 -0.67 30.21
N TRP A 110 24.29 -1.59 29.24
CA TRP A 110 23.06 -2.31 28.87
C TRP A 110 21.83 -1.42 28.61
N GLY A 111 22.06 -0.24 27.99
CA GLY A 111 20.99 0.57 27.41
C GLY A 111 20.53 0.02 26.06
N ASN A 112 19.48 0.62 25.50
CA ASN A 112 19.06 0.38 24.12
C ASN A 112 19.63 1.46 23.17
N LYS A 113 19.23 1.41 21.89
CA LYS A 113 19.74 2.33 20.85
C LYS A 113 19.04 3.69 20.83
N ASN A 114 17.91 3.86 21.49
CA ASN A 114 17.29 5.16 21.71
C ASN A 114 18.01 5.93 22.84
N ASN A 115 19.29 6.22 22.62
CA ASN A 115 20.20 6.83 23.58
C ASN A 115 21.28 7.63 22.84
N TYR A 116 21.12 8.94 22.87
CA TYR A 116 21.92 9.90 22.12
C TYR A 116 22.67 10.85 23.04
N ILE A 117 23.77 11.41 22.56
CA ILE A 117 24.62 12.32 23.35
C ILE A 117 24.01 13.72 23.36
N SER A 118 23.45 14.17 22.24
CA SER A 118 22.83 15.49 22.13
C SER A 118 21.39 15.42 21.64
N LYS A 119 20.66 16.51 21.90
CA LYS A 119 19.29 16.67 21.41
C LYS A 119 19.25 16.71 19.88
N GLU A 120 20.24 17.36 19.27
CA GLU A 120 20.34 17.54 17.83
C GLU A 120 20.55 16.20 17.11
N GLU A 121 21.40 15.33 17.67
CA GLU A 121 21.62 13.96 17.18
C GLU A 121 20.34 13.13 17.29
N CYS A 122 19.68 13.14 18.45
CA CYS A 122 18.41 12.44 18.64
C CYS A 122 17.35 12.93 17.63
N MET A 123 17.21 14.25 17.46
CA MET A 123 16.23 14.81 16.53
C MET A 123 16.60 14.48 15.08
N SER A 124 17.86 14.58 14.68
CA SER A 124 18.27 14.29 13.30
C SER A 124 17.99 12.83 12.91
N HIS A 125 18.20 11.89 13.83
CA HIS A 125 17.91 10.47 13.63
C HIS A 125 16.42 10.14 13.60
N CYS A 126 15.62 10.77 14.47
CA CYS A 126 14.25 10.31 14.73
C CYS A 126 13.13 11.21 14.16
N SER A 127 13.41 12.47 13.85
CA SER A 127 12.40 13.40 13.33
C SER A 127 12.09 13.22 11.84
N GLY A 128 13.04 12.70 11.04
CA GLY A 128 12.89 12.54 9.58
C GLY A 128 12.11 11.30 9.14
N ASN A 129 11.99 10.30 10.00
CA ASN A 129 11.44 8.99 9.64
C ASN A 129 9.93 8.84 9.83
N GLN A 130 9.26 9.87 10.38
CA GLN A 130 7.80 9.96 10.27
C GLN A 130 7.35 10.45 8.87
N LEU A 131 8.31 10.66 7.97
CA LEU A 131 8.09 10.98 6.57
C LEU A 131 8.42 9.82 5.60
N TYR A 132 8.52 8.58 6.06
CA TYR A 132 8.07 7.46 5.23
C TYR A 132 6.63 7.17 5.65
N PRO A 133 5.64 7.65 4.89
CA PRO A 133 4.37 7.93 5.52
C PRO A 133 3.56 6.64 5.55
N VAL A 134 2.41 6.71 6.22
CA VAL A 134 1.20 5.92 5.94
C VAL A 134 0.73 6.07 4.46
N LEU A 135 1.56 6.67 3.59
CA LEU A 135 1.42 6.89 2.16
C LEU A 135 1.29 5.64 1.30
N PRO A 136 1.86 4.45 1.58
CA PRO A 136 1.65 3.34 0.66
C PRO A 136 0.17 2.98 0.64
N LYS A 137 -0.54 3.07 1.77
CA LYS A 137 -1.99 2.80 1.80
C LYS A 137 -2.78 3.85 1.02
N VAL A 138 -2.49 5.14 1.20
CA VAL A 138 -3.22 6.22 0.51
C VAL A 138 -2.87 6.27 -0.99
N VAL A 139 -1.61 6.03 -1.36
CA VAL A 139 -1.15 6.01 -2.76
C VAL A 139 -1.63 4.76 -3.48
N VAL A 140 -1.62 3.59 -2.82
CA VAL A 140 -2.20 2.36 -3.37
C VAL A 140 -3.71 2.51 -3.53
N LEU A 141 -4.40 3.14 -2.56
CA LEU A 141 -5.83 3.39 -2.65
C LEU A 141 -6.17 4.40 -3.76
N ALA A 142 -5.45 5.52 -3.84
CA ALA A 142 -5.59 6.51 -4.91
C ALA A 142 -5.27 5.89 -6.28
N GLY A 143 -4.22 5.07 -6.35
CA GLY A 143 -3.87 4.31 -7.56
C GLY A 143 -4.97 3.35 -7.98
N LEU A 144 -5.51 2.56 -7.05
CA LEU A 144 -6.65 1.67 -7.30
C LEU A 144 -7.88 2.44 -7.78
N PHE A 145 -8.23 3.56 -7.14
CA PHE A 145 -9.35 4.40 -7.57
C PHE A 145 -9.15 4.94 -8.98
N VAL A 146 -7.96 5.46 -9.30
CA VAL A 146 -7.64 5.96 -10.65
C VAL A 146 -7.69 4.83 -11.69
N MET A 147 -7.16 3.65 -11.36
CA MET A 147 -7.20 2.48 -12.25
C MET A 147 -8.64 2.02 -12.52
N VAL A 148 -9.51 1.99 -11.51
CA VAL A 148 -10.92 1.64 -11.67
C VAL A 148 -11.65 2.69 -12.52
N LEU A 149 -11.41 3.98 -12.31
CA LEU A 149 -12.01 5.05 -13.10
C LEU A 149 -11.63 4.95 -14.59
N ILE A 150 -10.36 4.66 -14.91
CA ILE A 150 -9.91 4.48 -16.29
C ILE A 150 -10.63 3.30 -16.96
N LEU A 151 -10.79 2.17 -16.25
CA LEU A 151 -11.50 1.00 -16.77
C LEU A 151 -13.00 1.28 -17.00
N LEU A 152 -13.65 2.01 -16.09
CA LEU A 152 -15.06 2.41 -16.22
C LEU A 152 -15.28 3.37 -17.39
N LEU A 153 -14.42 4.38 -17.54
CA LEU A 153 -14.49 5.32 -18.66
C LEU A 153 -14.21 4.61 -19.99
N GLY A 154 -13.21 3.74 -20.04
CA GLY A 154 -12.88 2.95 -21.24
C GLY A 154 -14.02 2.05 -21.68
N THR A 155 -14.63 1.30 -20.75
CA THR A 155 -15.78 0.42 -21.06
C THR A 155 -17.03 1.22 -21.47
N SER A 156 -17.30 2.36 -20.81
CA SER A 156 -18.39 3.27 -21.18
C SER A 156 -18.23 3.80 -22.60
N VAL A 157 -17.05 4.32 -22.96
CA VAL A 157 -16.75 4.81 -24.31
C VAL A 157 -16.89 3.70 -25.35
N VAL A 158 -16.37 2.50 -25.10
CA VAL A 158 -16.53 1.36 -26.01
C VAL A 158 -18.01 0.98 -26.17
N CYS A 159 -18.80 1.01 -25.09
CA CYS A 159 -20.23 0.78 -25.15
C CYS A 159 -20.95 1.86 -25.96
N LEU A 160 -20.63 3.14 -25.75
CA LEU A 160 -21.19 4.25 -26.52
C LEU A 160 -20.87 4.13 -28.01
N ILE A 161 -19.63 3.78 -28.39
CA ILE A 161 -19.24 3.56 -29.79
C ILE A 161 -20.03 2.39 -30.39
N ARG A 162 -20.16 1.27 -29.66
CA ARG A 162 -20.96 0.13 -30.11
C ARG A 162 -22.45 0.45 -30.22
N MET A 163 -22.99 1.23 -29.29
CA MET A 163 -24.39 1.67 -29.30
C MET A 163 -24.63 2.65 -30.45
N ALA A 164 -23.74 3.60 -30.69
CA ALA A 164 -23.82 4.54 -31.81
C ALA A 164 -23.74 3.79 -33.15
N ARG A 165 -22.82 2.83 -33.28
CA ARG A 165 -22.71 1.98 -34.48
C ARG A 165 -23.99 1.15 -34.70
N ARG A 166 -24.51 0.50 -33.66
CA ARG A 166 -25.78 -0.23 -33.73
C ARG A 166 -26.98 0.68 -34.00
N ASN A 167 -26.97 1.91 -33.48
CA ASN A 167 -28.04 2.88 -33.71
C ASN A 167 -28.01 3.35 -35.17
N GLN A 168 -26.83 3.56 -35.75
CA GLN A 168 -26.67 3.90 -37.16
C GLN A 168 -27.19 2.78 -38.08
N GLU A 169 -26.96 1.50 -37.71
CA GLU A 169 -27.55 0.36 -38.42
C GLU A 169 -29.09 0.34 -38.34
N ARG A 170 -29.67 0.79 -37.22
CA ARG A 170 -31.13 0.90 -37.05
C ARG A 170 -31.70 2.10 -37.81
N THR A 171 -31.07 3.27 -37.77
CA THR A 171 -31.54 4.47 -38.48
C THR A 171 -31.46 4.28 -40.00
N LEU A 172 -30.42 3.60 -40.50
CA LEU A 172 -30.29 3.28 -41.92
C LEU A 172 -31.37 2.28 -42.39
N ARG A 173 -31.75 1.29 -41.55
CA ARG A 173 -32.91 0.42 -41.82
C ARG A 173 -34.24 1.17 -41.80
N THR A 174 -34.46 2.09 -40.87
CA THR A 174 -35.71 2.85 -40.82
C THR A 174 -35.85 3.81 -41.99
N VAL A 175 -34.73 4.36 -42.51
CA VAL A 175 -34.71 5.23 -43.68
C VAL A 175 -35.07 4.46 -44.96
N TRP A 176 -34.53 3.25 -45.16
CA TRP A 176 -34.89 2.40 -46.31
C TRP A 176 -36.25 1.70 -46.20
N SER A 177 -36.88 1.63 -45.02
CA SER A 177 -38.12 0.88 -44.82
C SER A 177 -39.41 1.69 -45.00
N SER A 178 -39.37 3.03 -45.16
CA SER A 178 -40.59 3.86 -45.12
C SER A 178 -40.99 4.54 -46.44
N GLY A 179 -40.12 4.61 -47.45
CA GLY A 179 -40.38 5.41 -48.67
C GLY A 179 -40.34 4.65 -50.00
N ASP A 180 -39.46 3.66 -50.15
CA ASP A 180 -39.11 3.15 -51.48
C ASP A 180 -39.99 1.98 -51.97
N ASP A 181 -40.70 1.28 -51.08
CA ASP A 181 -41.53 0.12 -51.48
C ASP A 181 -42.86 0.52 -52.14
N LYS A 182 -43.28 1.79 -52.08
CA LYS A 182 -44.56 2.25 -52.67
C LYS A 182 -44.43 2.87 -54.06
N GLU A 183 -43.27 3.38 -54.46
CA GLU A 183 -43.13 4.02 -55.78
C GLU A 183 -42.85 3.04 -56.93
N HIS A 184 -42.31 1.85 -56.65
CA HIS A 184 -42.00 0.87 -57.69
C HIS A 184 -43.21 0.05 -58.16
N LEU A 185 -44.29 -0.02 -57.36
CA LEU A 185 -45.51 -0.76 -57.72
C LEU A 185 -46.55 0.08 -58.48
N VAL A 186 -46.45 1.41 -58.46
CA VAL A 186 -47.42 2.29 -59.15
C VAL A 186 -47.02 2.59 -60.59
N LYS A 187 -45.73 2.50 -60.92
CA LYS A 187 -45.23 2.88 -62.26
C LYS A 187 -45.48 1.83 -63.36
N ASN A 188 -45.90 0.60 -63.02
CA ASN A 188 -46.13 -0.48 -64.00
C ASN A 188 -47.61 -0.69 -64.40
N THR A 189 -48.55 0.06 -63.82
CA THR A 189 -50.01 -0.11 -64.09
C THR A 189 -50.58 0.86 -65.12
N ASN A 190 -49.79 1.79 -65.67
CA ASN A 190 -50.25 2.77 -66.66
C ASN A 190 -49.69 2.53 -68.08
N VAL A 191 -49.32 1.29 -68.39
CA VAL A 191 -49.05 0.86 -69.77
C VAL A 191 -50.19 -0.05 -70.22
N LEU A 192 -51.29 0.55 -70.68
CA LEU A 192 -52.22 -0.03 -71.66
C LEU A 192 -52.99 1.07 -72.37
#